data_AF-A0A1M7IL92-F1
#
_entry.id   AF-A0A1M7IL92-F1
#
_cell.length_a   1.000
_cell.length_b   1.000
_cell.length_c   1.000
_cell.angle_alpha   90.00
_cell.angle_beta   90.00
_cell.angle_gamma   90.00
#
_symmetry.space_group_name_H-M   'P 1'
#
loop_
_entity.id
_entity.type
_entity.pdbx_description
1 polymer ?
#
loop_
_entity_poly.entity_id
_entity_poly.type
_entity_poly.pdbx_seq_one_letter_code
_entity_poly.pdbx_strand_id
1 'polypeptide(L)'
;MKYLILLLFFIPTVLWSQYLKSNEDVIYSFDTKAGKKMVLVKDKGNEYIQYRFGGKDRVEMEFPLERNKESWKQFKYKSYHRGGGKQNAGMDLEYLTFLNNGYTYSLFKSYYAEDGSLSTGITVTDDKGKSTDINGIYKSIKGCLCNLEDIELVEKDDSGL
;
A
#
# COMPACT_ATOMS: atom_id res chain seq x y z
N MET A 1 40.69 -14.37 -36.26
CA MET A 1 39.63 -13.34 -36.21
C MET A 1 38.62 -13.74 -35.14
N LYS A 2 38.47 -12.88 -34.13
CA LYS A 2 37.38 -12.71 -33.14
C LYS A 2 36.49 -13.92 -32.80
N TYR A 3 36.69 -14.44 -31.60
CA TYR A 3 35.66 -15.15 -30.83
C TYR A 3 34.53 -14.18 -30.48
N LEU A 4 33.31 -14.50 -30.90
CA LEU A 4 32.09 -13.78 -30.53
C LEU A 4 31.55 -14.40 -29.24
N ILE A 5 31.89 -13.82 -28.08
CA ILE A 5 31.27 -14.15 -26.81
C ILE A 5 29.93 -13.41 -26.75
N LEU A 6 28.82 -14.13 -26.96
CA LEU A 6 27.47 -13.63 -26.74
C LEU A 6 27.18 -13.71 -25.23
N LEU A 7 27.46 -12.63 -24.51
CA LEU A 7 27.13 -12.52 -23.09
C LEU A 7 25.63 -12.21 -22.97
N LEU A 8 24.81 -13.24 -22.83
CA LEU A 8 23.40 -13.10 -22.44
C LEU A 8 23.35 -12.48 -21.04
N PHE A 9 23.11 -11.17 -20.98
CA PHE A 9 22.72 -10.47 -19.77
C PHE A 9 21.40 -11.07 -19.27
N PHE A 10 21.48 -12.05 -18.38
CA PHE A 10 20.38 -12.37 -17.47
C PHE A 10 20.22 -11.17 -16.53
N ILE A 11 19.40 -10.22 -16.94
CA ILE A 11 18.97 -9.10 -16.09
C ILE A 11 18.26 -9.71 -14.87
N PRO A 12 18.56 -9.27 -13.63
CA PRO A 12 18.04 -9.89 -12.43
C PRO A 12 16.56 -9.58 -12.28
N THR A 13 15.70 -10.43 -12.82
CA THR A 13 14.24 -10.38 -12.59
C THR A 13 13.84 -10.84 -11.19
N VAL A 14 14.81 -11.20 -10.34
CA VAL A 14 14.60 -11.88 -9.05
C VAL A 14 14.16 -10.96 -7.91
N LEU A 15 14.22 -9.63 -8.06
CA LEU A 15 13.89 -8.71 -6.96
C LEU A 15 12.38 -8.40 -6.87
N TRP A 16 11.65 -8.52 -7.97
CA TRP A 16 10.19 -8.27 -7.96
C TRP A 16 9.39 -9.49 -7.53
N SER A 17 9.93 -10.70 -7.68
CA SER A 17 9.21 -11.94 -7.36
C SER A 17 8.95 -12.12 -5.86
N GLN A 18 9.67 -11.42 -4.99
CA GLN A 18 9.46 -11.51 -3.54
C GLN A 18 8.23 -10.73 -3.08
N TYR A 19 7.96 -9.59 -3.71
CA TYR A 19 6.86 -8.69 -3.34
C TYR A 19 5.61 -8.87 -4.20
N LEU A 20 5.72 -9.52 -5.36
CA LEU A 20 4.63 -9.77 -6.28
C LEU A 20 4.76 -11.17 -6.88
N LYS A 21 3.76 -12.03 -6.63
CA LYS A 21 3.64 -13.35 -7.24
C LYS A 21 3.01 -13.23 -8.63
N SER A 22 3.17 -14.25 -9.46
CA SER A 22 2.68 -14.25 -10.85
C SER A 22 1.16 -14.14 -10.99
N ASN A 23 0.41 -14.63 -10.00
CA ASN A 23 -1.05 -14.59 -9.91
C ASN A 23 -1.59 -13.28 -9.29
N GLU A 24 -0.72 -12.34 -8.93
CA GLU A 24 -1.10 -11.13 -8.21
C GLU A 24 -0.99 -9.87 -9.07
N ASP A 25 -1.80 -8.87 -8.72
CA ASP A 25 -1.69 -7.49 -9.18
C ASP A 25 -1.41 -6.56 -7.98
N VAL A 26 -0.69 -5.47 -8.23
CA VAL A 26 -0.47 -4.42 -7.23
C VAL A 26 -1.70 -3.51 -7.18
N ILE A 27 -2.32 -3.41 -5.99
CA ILE A 27 -3.35 -2.39 -5.72
C ILE A 27 -2.67 -1.05 -5.44
N TYR A 28 -1.71 -1.05 -4.51
CA TYR A 28 -1.03 0.15 -4.06
C TYR A 28 0.37 -0.17 -3.54
N SER A 29 1.37 0.64 -3.84
CA SER A 29 2.72 0.45 -3.31
C SER A 29 3.50 1.76 -3.27
N PHE A 30 4.49 1.85 -2.38
CA PHE A 30 5.46 2.94 -2.34
C PHE A 30 6.76 2.51 -1.65
N ASP A 31 7.83 3.26 -1.90
CA ASP A 31 9.07 3.21 -1.14
C ASP A 31 9.00 4.17 0.05
N THR A 32 9.60 3.80 1.18
CA THR A 32 9.68 4.64 2.38
C THR A 32 10.94 5.48 2.38
N LYS A 33 10.91 6.61 3.10
CA LYS A 33 12.11 7.43 3.33
C LYS A 33 13.22 6.69 4.08
N ALA A 34 12.88 5.61 4.79
CA ALA A 34 13.81 4.74 5.51
C ALA A 34 14.36 3.58 4.64
N GLY A 35 14.11 3.57 3.32
CA GLY A 35 14.64 2.55 2.41
C GLY A 35 13.90 1.21 2.45
N LYS A 36 12.68 1.19 2.99
CA LYS A 36 11.77 0.03 2.97
C LYS A 36 10.77 0.16 1.83
N LYS A 37 10.05 -0.91 1.53
CA LYS A 37 8.96 -0.95 0.54
C LYS A 37 7.68 -1.45 1.21
N MET A 38 6.57 -0.79 0.89
CA MET A 38 5.23 -1.25 1.18
C MET A 38 4.54 -1.64 -0.12
N VAL A 39 3.89 -2.81 -0.15
CA VAL A 39 3.09 -3.28 -1.28
C VAL A 39 1.79 -3.89 -0.77
N LEU A 40 0.66 -3.41 -1.28
CA LEU A 40 -0.64 -4.03 -1.18
C LEU A 40 -0.95 -4.71 -2.51
N VAL A 41 -1.15 -6.02 -2.47
CA VAL A 41 -1.44 -6.85 -3.63
C VAL A 41 -2.79 -7.54 -3.48
N LYS A 42 -3.38 -7.94 -4.60
CA LYS A 42 -4.48 -8.88 -4.64
C LYS A 42 -4.20 -10.00 -5.62
N ASP A 43 -4.86 -11.13 -5.43
CA ASP A 43 -4.98 -12.12 -6.48
C ASP A 43 -5.75 -11.54 -7.69
N LYS A 44 -5.39 -11.97 -8.90
CA LYS A 44 -6.03 -11.52 -10.15
C LYS A 44 -7.52 -11.87 -10.21
N GLY A 45 -7.92 -13.01 -9.64
CA GLY A 45 -9.31 -13.44 -9.47
C GLY A 45 -9.97 -12.94 -8.18
N ASN A 46 -9.34 -12.03 -7.44
CA ASN A 46 -9.79 -11.51 -6.16
C ASN A 46 -9.94 -12.57 -5.05
N GLU A 47 -9.21 -13.68 -5.15
CA GLU A 47 -9.24 -14.74 -4.14
C GLU A 47 -8.62 -14.33 -2.80
N TYR A 48 -7.76 -13.30 -2.77
CA TYR A 48 -7.24 -12.69 -1.54
C TYR A 48 -6.67 -11.29 -1.79
N ILE A 49 -6.44 -10.58 -0.70
CA ILE A 49 -5.65 -9.34 -0.58
C ILE A 49 -4.52 -9.55 0.44
N GLN A 50 -3.36 -8.96 0.22
CA GLN A 50 -2.24 -9.05 1.16
C GLN A 50 -1.40 -7.78 1.17
N TYR A 51 -1.15 -7.26 2.36
CA TYR A 51 -0.15 -6.27 2.69
C TYR A 51 1.22 -6.92 2.86
N ARG A 52 2.26 -6.26 2.34
CA ARG A 52 3.67 -6.66 2.48
C ARG A 52 4.53 -5.45 2.80
N PHE A 53 5.44 -5.60 3.76
CA PHE A 53 6.41 -4.57 4.13
C PHE A 53 7.79 -5.19 4.33
N GLY A 54 8.84 -4.51 3.89
CA GLY A 54 10.20 -4.98 4.15
C GLY A 54 11.30 -4.20 3.44
N GLY A 55 12.49 -4.76 3.42
CA GLY A 55 13.66 -4.17 2.76
C GLY A 55 13.78 -4.56 1.29
N LYS A 56 14.85 -4.08 0.66
CA LYS A 56 15.17 -4.38 -0.74
C LYS A 56 15.21 -5.89 -1.05
N ASP A 57 15.71 -6.68 -0.09
CA ASP A 57 16.08 -8.08 -0.33
C ASP A 57 15.15 -9.09 0.35
N ARG A 58 14.16 -8.62 1.14
CA ARG A 58 13.19 -9.49 1.81
C ARG A 58 11.93 -8.75 2.25
N VAL A 59 10.81 -9.46 2.20
CA VAL A 59 9.60 -9.13 2.93
C VAL A 59 9.84 -9.44 4.42
N GLU A 60 9.52 -8.50 5.28
CA GLU A 60 9.70 -8.59 6.75
C GLU A 60 8.36 -8.78 7.47
N MET A 61 7.27 -8.35 6.84
CA MET A 61 5.91 -8.52 7.33
C MET A 61 4.96 -8.79 6.17
N GLU A 62 4.11 -9.79 6.33
CA GLU A 62 2.95 -10.06 5.48
C GLU A 62 1.69 -10.03 6.35
N PHE A 63 0.60 -9.47 5.83
CA PHE A 63 -0.69 -9.51 6.50
C PHE A 63 -1.84 -9.50 5.49
N PRO A 64 -2.88 -10.33 5.64
CA PRO A 64 -2.93 -11.49 6.52
C PRO A 64 -1.92 -12.55 6.09
N LEU A 65 -1.59 -13.49 6.99
CA LEU A 65 -0.73 -14.63 6.65
C LEU A 65 -1.43 -15.60 5.69
N GLU A 66 -2.73 -15.81 5.91
CA GLU A 66 -3.56 -16.66 5.06
C GLU A 66 -4.01 -15.92 3.80
N ARG A 67 -3.86 -16.58 2.64
CA ARG A 67 -4.24 -16.06 1.32
C ARG A 67 -5.53 -16.71 0.87
N ASN A 68 -6.66 -16.26 1.41
CA ASN A 68 -8.00 -16.75 1.09
C ASN A 68 -9.02 -15.59 1.07
N LYS A 69 -10.28 -15.89 0.72
CA LYS A 69 -11.33 -14.86 0.58
C LYS A 69 -11.63 -14.10 1.87
N GLU A 70 -11.35 -14.68 3.03
CA GLU A 70 -11.56 -14.03 4.32
C GLU A 70 -10.51 -12.94 4.59
N SER A 71 -9.40 -12.90 3.83
CA SER A 71 -8.39 -11.84 3.94
C SER A 71 -8.97 -10.44 3.74
N TRP A 72 -9.94 -10.29 2.85
CA TRP A 72 -10.57 -8.99 2.54
C TRP A 72 -11.26 -8.35 3.75
N LYS A 73 -11.90 -9.18 4.59
CA LYS A 73 -12.62 -8.74 5.80
C LYS A 73 -11.69 -8.29 6.93
N GLN A 74 -10.38 -8.52 6.80
CA GLN A 74 -9.39 -8.08 7.78
C GLN A 74 -8.92 -6.64 7.56
N PHE A 75 -9.40 -6.01 6.49
CA PHE A 75 -9.12 -4.62 6.16
C PHE A 75 -10.40 -3.78 6.23
N LYS A 76 -10.21 -2.51 6.60
CA LYS A 76 -11.25 -1.47 6.55
C LYS A 76 -10.77 -0.33 5.69
N TYR A 77 -11.55 0.02 4.69
CA TYR A 77 -11.24 1.13 3.78
C TYR A 77 -12.11 2.34 4.12
N LYS A 78 -11.48 3.51 4.14
CA LYS A 78 -12.14 4.80 4.36
C LYS A 78 -11.58 5.82 3.40
N SER A 79 -12.45 6.59 2.77
CA SER A 79 -12.05 7.74 1.97
C SER A 79 -12.87 8.98 2.30
N TYR A 80 -12.28 10.13 2.04
CA TYR A 80 -12.94 11.43 2.16
C TYR A 80 -12.49 12.34 1.02
N HIS A 81 -13.46 12.81 0.26
CA HIS A 81 -13.27 13.76 -0.81
C HIS A 81 -14.00 15.07 -0.49
N ARG A 82 -13.26 16.18 -0.50
CA ARG A 82 -13.81 17.53 -0.45
C ARG A 82 -13.29 18.34 -1.63
N GLY A 83 -14.18 18.67 -2.56
CA GLY A 83 -13.85 19.52 -3.71
C GLY A 83 -13.67 21.00 -3.35
N GLY A 84 -13.38 21.82 -4.36
CA GLY A 84 -13.38 23.29 -4.24
C GLY A 84 -12.02 23.95 -4.05
N GLY A 85 -10.91 23.22 -4.23
CA GLY A 85 -9.56 23.78 -4.28
C GLY A 85 -9.14 24.51 -3.00
N LYS A 86 -8.20 25.45 -3.12
CA LYS A 86 -7.65 26.20 -1.97
C LYS A 86 -8.72 26.94 -1.18
N GLN A 87 -9.67 27.60 -1.85
CA GLN A 87 -10.69 28.40 -1.16
C GLN A 87 -11.62 27.60 -0.23
N ASN A 88 -11.81 26.31 -0.51
CA ASN A 88 -12.70 25.44 0.28
C ASN A 88 -11.92 24.38 1.07
N ALA A 89 -10.61 24.60 1.24
CA ALA A 89 -9.72 23.62 1.85
C ALA A 89 -9.95 22.21 1.28
N GLY A 90 -10.01 22.11 -0.06
CA GLY A 90 -10.27 20.84 -0.73
C GLY A 90 -9.23 19.79 -0.34
N MET A 91 -9.65 18.53 -0.25
CA MET A 91 -8.77 17.44 0.15
C MET A 91 -9.24 16.09 -0.41
N ASP A 92 -8.28 15.19 -0.56
CA ASP A 92 -8.49 13.78 -0.89
C ASP A 92 -7.74 12.94 0.13
N LEU A 93 -8.47 12.18 0.93
CA LEU A 93 -7.91 11.32 1.97
C LEU A 93 -8.35 9.89 1.72
N GLU A 94 -7.40 8.96 1.71
CA GLU A 94 -7.63 7.53 1.52
C GLU A 94 -6.89 6.77 2.62
N TYR A 95 -7.58 5.87 3.31
CA TYR A 95 -7.06 5.06 4.39
C TYR A 95 -7.43 3.58 4.21
N LEU A 96 -6.48 2.69 4.44
CA LEU A 96 -6.71 1.26 4.60
C LEU A 96 -6.15 0.81 5.94
N THR A 97 -7.01 0.31 6.80
CA THR A 97 -6.67 -0.01 8.18
C THR A 97 -6.83 -1.50 8.46
N PHE A 98 -5.90 -2.06 9.24
CA PHE A 98 -5.99 -3.43 9.75
C PHE A 98 -5.32 -3.57 11.12
N LEU A 99 -5.65 -4.64 11.84
CA LEU A 99 -5.05 -4.98 13.13
C LEU A 99 -4.07 -6.14 12.97
N ASN A 100 -2.86 -5.99 13.49
CA ASN A 100 -1.89 -7.08 13.55
C ASN A 100 -1.10 -7.03 14.86
N ASN A 101 -1.15 -8.12 15.63
CA ASN A 101 -0.42 -8.28 16.91
C ASN A 101 -0.62 -7.14 17.91
N GLY A 102 -1.86 -6.63 18.05
CA GLY A 102 -2.19 -5.54 18.99
C GLY A 102 -1.84 -4.14 18.50
N TYR A 103 -1.39 -3.99 17.25
CA TYR A 103 -1.16 -2.70 16.62
C TYR A 103 -2.15 -2.45 15.47
N THR A 104 -2.63 -1.22 15.37
CA THR A 104 -3.40 -0.73 14.24
C THR A 104 -2.43 -0.18 13.20
N TYR A 105 -2.49 -0.70 11.99
CA TYR A 105 -1.76 -0.21 10.84
C TYR A 105 -2.74 0.52 9.93
N SER A 106 -2.47 1.79 9.63
CA SER A 106 -3.25 2.58 8.69
C SER A 106 -2.36 3.04 7.54
N LEU A 107 -2.54 2.43 6.37
CA LEU A 107 -1.96 2.92 5.13
C LEU A 107 -2.73 4.17 4.74
N PHE A 108 -2.03 5.24 4.42
CA PHE A 108 -2.69 6.48 4.02
C PHE A 108 -2.12 7.04 2.72
N LYS A 109 -2.98 7.76 2.01
CA LYS A 109 -2.64 8.72 0.97
C LYS A 109 -3.47 9.96 1.21
N SER A 110 -2.83 11.12 1.21
CA SER A 110 -3.50 12.39 1.44
C SER A 110 -3.05 13.46 0.46
N TYR A 111 -4.00 14.32 0.11
CA TYR A 111 -3.81 15.58 -0.58
C TYR A 111 -4.61 16.66 0.14
N TYR A 112 -3.96 17.81 0.38
CA TYR A 112 -4.62 19.02 0.85
C TYR A 112 -4.38 20.15 -0.14
N ALA A 113 -5.45 20.76 -0.64
CA ALA A 113 -5.37 21.83 -1.61
C ALA A 113 -4.81 23.13 -0.98
N GLU A 114 -5.08 23.38 0.30
CA GLU A 114 -4.69 24.60 1.04
C GLU A 114 -3.22 24.96 0.82
N ASP A 115 -2.35 23.99 1.08
CA ASP A 115 -0.90 24.10 0.93
C ASP A 115 -0.35 23.29 -0.25
N GLY A 116 -1.19 22.51 -0.94
CA GLY A 116 -0.79 21.61 -2.00
C GLY A 116 0.01 20.40 -1.50
N SER A 117 -0.09 20.07 -0.21
CA SER A 117 0.64 18.96 0.38
C SER A 117 0.14 17.62 -0.14
N LEU A 118 1.09 16.72 -0.37
CA LEU A 118 0.87 15.36 -0.83
C LEU A 118 1.65 14.43 0.08
N SER A 119 0.98 13.47 0.71
CA SER A 119 1.60 12.54 1.63
C SER A 119 1.12 11.12 1.42
N THR A 120 1.97 10.17 1.77
CA THR A 120 1.61 8.76 1.87
C THR A 120 2.52 8.09 2.89
N GLY A 121 2.03 7.03 3.51
CA GLY A 121 2.79 6.32 4.52
C GLY A 121 1.96 5.26 5.22
N ILE A 122 2.48 4.81 6.36
CA ILE A 122 1.78 3.95 7.31
C ILE A 122 1.84 4.64 8.67
N THR A 123 0.69 4.84 9.30
CA THR A 123 0.62 5.16 10.73
C THR A 123 0.44 3.86 11.50
N VAL A 124 1.32 3.61 12.48
CA VAL A 124 1.24 2.45 13.37
C VAL A 124 0.89 2.94 14.76
N THR A 125 -0.22 2.46 15.30
CA THR A 125 -0.75 2.87 16.61
C THR A 125 -0.81 1.66 17.54
N ASP A 126 -0.27 1.79 18.76
CA ASP A 126 -0.37 0.76 19.79
C ASP A 126 -1.74 0.78 20.51
N ASP A 127 -1.98 -0.21 21.36
CA ASP A 127 -3.20 -0.36 22.16
C ASP A 127 -3.45 0.78 23.16
N LYS A 128 -2.42 1.60 23.44
CA LYS A 128 -2.47 2.79 24.30
C LYS A 128 -2.66 4.09 23.52
N GLY A 129 -2.78 4.01 22.20
CA GLY A 129 -2.98 5.16 21.31
C GLY A 129 -1.69 5.90 20.94
N LYS A 130 -0.51 5.38 21.27
CA LYS A 130 0.76 5.96 20.82
C LYS A 130 0.98 5.61 19.35
N SER A 131 1.20 6.63 18.53
CA SER A 131 1.36 6.48 17.09
C SER A 131 2.78 6.78 16.61
N THR A 132 3.19 6.14 15.53
CA THR A 132 4.44 6.41 14.80
C THR A 132 4.19 6.32 13.30
N ASP A 133 4.72 7.29 12.55
CA ASP A 133 4.56 7.35 11.10
C ASP A 133 5.79 6.81 10.36
N ILE A 134 5.53 5.90 9.44
CA ILE A 134 6.48 5.45 8.43
C ILE A 134 6.19 6.22 7.14
N ASN A 135 6.95 7.28 6.94
CA ASN A 135 6.75 8.18 5.80
C ASN A 135 7.17 7.54 4.47
N GLY A 136 6.23 7.52 3.52
CA GLY A 136 6.45 7.14 2.14
C GLY A 136 7.07 8.25 1.29
N ILE A 137 7.59 7.86 0.13
CA ILE A 137 8.04 8.75 -0.94
C ILE A 137 6.87 8.86 -1.93
N TYR A 138 6.14 9.96 -1.90
CA TYR A 138 4.91 10.12 -2.70
C TYR A 138 5.10 9.84 -4.20
N LYS A 139 6.22 10.28 -4.79
CA LYS A 139 6.54 10.04 -6.21
C LYS A 139 6.81 8.57 -6.58
N SER A 140 7.00 7.70 -5.60
CA SER A 140 7.23 6.26 -5.82
C SER A 140 5.94 5.44 -5.85
N ILE A 141 4.79 6.10 -5.64
CA ILE A 141 3.48 5.44 -5.63
C ILE A 141 3.26 4.70 -6.96
N LYS A 142 2.78 3.46 -6.86
CA LYS A 142 2.18 2.71 -7.98
C LYS A 142 0.81 2.20 -7.57
N GLY A 143 -0.15 2.27 -8.48
CA GLY A 143 -1.55 1.92 -8.22
C GLY A 143 -2.32 3.03 -7.47
N CYS A 144 -3.49 2.70 -6.95
CA CYS A 144 -4.35 3.61 -6.20
C CYS A 144 -5.06 2.86 -5.08
N LEU A 145 -5.08 3.43 -3.86
CA LEU A 145 -5.92 2.89 -2.79
C LEU A 145 -7.41 3.03 -3.15
N CYS A 146 -7.77 4.09 -3.90
CA CYS A 146 -9.11 4.33 -4.44
C CYS A 146 -9.69 3.15 -5.24
N ASN A 147 -8.86 2.29 -5.83
CA ASN A 147 -9.33 1.09 -6.52
C ASN A 147 -10.08 0.11 -5.57
N LEU A 148 -9.90 0.24 -4.25
CA LEU A 148 -10.63 -0.56 -3.26
C LEU A 148 -12.11 -0.18 -3.19
N GLU A 149 -12.49 1.03 -3.62
CA GLU A 149 -13.90 1.44 -3.70
C GLU A 149 -14.68 0.60 -4.70
N ASP A 150 -14.05 0.27 -5.82
CA ASP A 150 -14.62 -0.50 -6.93
C ASP A 150 -14.63 -2.01 -6.68
N ILE A 151 -13.73 -2.51 -5.82
CA ILE A 151 -13.59 -3.94 -5.56
C ILE A 151 -14.71 -4.46 -4.65
N GLU A 152 -15.35 -3.62 -3.83
CA GLU A 152 -16.49 -3.94 -2.93
C GLU A 152 -16.29 -5.14 -1.97
N LEU A 153 -15.08 -5.68 -1.86
CA LEU A 153 -14.75 -6.80 -0.97
C LEU A 153 -14.19 -6.35 0.39
N VAL A 154 -13.72 -5.11 0.50
CA VAL A 154 -13.23 -4.53 1.75
C VAL A 154 -14.39 -3.85 2.49
N GLU A 155 -14.43 -4.01 3.82
CA GLU A 155 -15.40 -3.31 4.66
C GLU A 155 -15.20 -1.79 4.54
N LYS A 156 -16.24 -1.05 4.15
CA LYS A 156 -16.22 0.41 4.16
C LYS A 156 -16.48 0.91 5.58
N ASP A 157 -15.61 1.80 6.05
CA ASP A 157 -15.80 2.49 7.31
C ASP A 157 -16.50 3.84 7.06
N ASP A 158 -17.82 3.83 7.26
CA ASP A 158 -18.70 4.98 7.09
C ASP A 158 -18.75 5.90 8.34
N SER A 159 -17.85 5.71 9.32
CA SER A 159 -17.73 6.67 10.41
C SER A 159 -17.40 8.04 9.84
N GLY A 160 -18.27 9.03 10.08
CA GLY A 160 -18.03 10.42 9.66
C GLY A 160 -16.67 10.93 10.15
N LEU A 161 -16.06 11.83 9.39
CA LEU A 161 -14.97 12.69 9.88
C LEU A 161 -15.54 13.83 10.72
#